data_AF-A0A2V7X4U2-F1
#
_entry.id   AF-A0A2V7X4U2-F1
#
_cell.length_a   1.000
_cell.length_b   1.000
_cell.length_c   1.000
_cell.angle_alpha   90.00
_cell.angle_beta   90.00
_cell.angle_gamma   90.00
#
_symmetry.space_group_name_H-M   'P 1'
#
loop_
_entity.id
_entity.type
_entity.pdbx_description
1 polymer ?
#
loop_
_entity_poly.entity_id
_entity_poly.type
_entity_poly.pdbx_seq_one_letter_code
_entity_poly.pdbx_strand_id
1 'polypeptide(L)'
;MPRKRTLIPSPLAWTTLTAPVPHPPLPVIPERGGTQLRTPLPTAIIDTREQNPFSFRRFKGWFAKVEHRALALGDYSIQGMEDICTVERKDLADLICSFTTNRAVFIKRLHRMA
;
A
#
# COMPACT_ATOMS: atom_id res chain seq x y z
N MET A 1 21.60 23.06 10.87
CA MET A 1 21.42 21.70 10.32
C MET A 1 19.99 21.55 9.82
N PRO A 2 19.75 21.13 8.57
CA PRO A 2 18.39 20.94 8.09
C PRO A 2 17.78 19.73 8.79
N ARG A 3 16.66 19.92 9.50
CA ARG A 3 15.92 18.82 10.13
C ARG A 3 15.51 17.82 9.04
N LYS A 4 15.98 16.57 9.13
CA LYS A 4 15.43 15.45 8.35
C LYS A 4 13.91 15.42 8.58
N ARG A 5 13.12 15.81 7.59
CA ARG A 5 11.67 15.53 7.59
C ARG A 5 11.53 14.02 7.46
N THR A 6 11.11 13.36 8.53
CA THR A 6 10.62 11.99 8.43
C THR A 6 9.35 12.03 7.58
N LEU A 7 9.19 11.11 6.63
CA LEU A 7 8.01 11.02 5.77
C LEU A 7 6.73 10.75 6.58
N ILE A 8 6.88 10.27 7.82
CA ILE A 8 5.79 9.92 8.73
C ILE A 8 5.97 10.71 10.04
N PRO A 9 5.00 11.54 10.45
CA PRO A 9 5.02 12.25 11.73
C PRO A 9 4.67 11.32 12.90
N SER A 10 4.94 11.77 14.14
CA SER A 10 4.58 11.06 15.37
C SER A 10 3.11 10.62 15.38
N PRO A 11 2.77 9.38 15.79
CA PRO A 11 1.40 8.92 15.93
C PRO A 11 0.52 9.79 16.83
N LEU A 12 1.12 10.47 17.83
CA LEU A 12 0.41 11.41 18.71
C LEU A 12 0.01 12.72 18.00
N ALA A 13 0.62 13.02 16.84
CA ALA A 13 0.23 14.12 15.98
C ALA A 13 -0.78 13.69 14.90
N TRP A 14 -1.17 12.41 14.85
CA TRP A 14 -2.17 11.93 13.90
C TRP A 14 -3.55 12.37 14.39
N THR A 15 -4.02 13.51 13.88
CA THR A 15 -5.39 13.96 14.10
C THR A 15 -6.33 13.27 13.11
N THR A 16 -7.48 12.79 13.59
CA THR A 16 -8.55 12.19 12.78
C THR A 16 -9.50 13.23 12.19
N LEU A 17 -9.27 14.52 12.44
CA LEU A 17 -10.19 15.61 12.08
C LEU A 17 -10.43 15.79 10.57
N THR A 18 -9.64 15.14 9.71
CA THR A 18 -9.75 15.24 8.25
C THR A 18 -9.79 13.86 7.58
N ALA A 19 -10.75 13.03 7.98
CA ALA A 19 -11.09 11.81 7.25
C ALA A 19 -12.22 12.09 6.24
N PRO A 20 -12.13 11.61 4.98
CA PRO A 20 -11.00 10.88 4.40
C PRO A 20 -9.82 11.82 4.07
N VAL A 21 -8.60 11.33 4.29
CA VAL A 21 -7.38 12.03 3.85
C VAL A 21 -7.44 12.19 2.32
N PRO A 22 -7.26 13.42 1.78
CA PRO A 22 -7.23 13.61 0.34
C PRO A 22 -6.08 12.81 -0.28
N HIS A 23 -6.30 12.28 -1.47
CA HIS A 23 -5.24 11.59 -2.20
C HIS A 23 -4.18 12.59 -2.68
N PRO A 24 -2.92 12.18 -2.87
CA PRO A 24 -1.90 13.07 -3.40
C PRO A 24 -2.29 13.51 -4.82
N PRO A 25 -2.01 14.76 -5.23
CA PRO A 25 -2.37 15.26 -6.55
C PRO A 25 -1.50 14.67 -7.68
N LEU A 26 -0.29 14.20 -7.35
CA LEU A 26 0.68 13.66 -8.31
C LEU A 26 1.24 12.33 -7.81
N PRO A 27 1.54 11.38 -8.72
CA PRO A 27 2.22 10.14 -8.36
C PRO A 27 3.62 10.44 -7.82
N VAL A 28 4.16 9.52 -7.02
CA VAL A 28 5.54 9.61 -6.57
C VAL A 28 6.44 9.57 -7.80
N ILE A 29 7.27 10.60 -7.96
CA ILE A 29 8.25 10.69 -9.03
C ILE A 29 9.48 9.89 -8.59
N PRO A 30 9.85 8.82 -9.30
CA PRO A 30 11.03 8.04 -8.92
C PRO A 30 12.30 8.84 -9.17
N GLU A 31 13.18 8.91 -8.18
CA GLU A 31 14.47 9.60 -8.27
C GLU A 31 15.62 8.73 -7.74
N ARG A 32 16.81 8.92 -8.30
CA ARG A 32 18.06 8.31 -7.83
C ARG A 32 19.12 9.39 -7.73
N GLY A 33 19.53 9.74 -6.50
CA GLY A 33 20.55 10.75 -6.26
C GLY A 33 20.22 12.13 -6.85
N GLY A 34 18.94 12.54 -6.83
CA GLY A 34 18.48 13.80 -7.41
C GLY A 34 18.21 13.77 -8.92
N THR A 35 18.43 12.63 -9.58
CA THR A 35 18.06 12.44 -10.99
C THR A 35 16.71 11.73 -11.09
N GLN A 36 15.74 12.37 -11.74
CA GLN A 36 14.45 11.75 -12.02
C GLN A 36 14.64 10.56 -12.96
N LEU A 37 14.12 9.39 -12.56
CA LEU A 37 14.13 8.19 -13.37
C LEU A 37 12.94 8.22 -14.34
N ARG A 38 13.18 7.84 -15.59
CA ARG A 38 12.11 7.54 -16.54
C ARG A 38 11.72 6.07 -16.38
N THR A 39 10.59 5.83 -15.75
CA THR A 39 10.01 4.49 -15.60
C THR A 39 8.66 4.43 -16.27
N PRO A 40 8.25 3.28 -16.84
CA PRO A 40 6.87 3.10 -17.26
C PRO A 40 5.93 3.20 -16.06
N LEU A 41 4.67 3.54 -16.31
CA LEU A 41 3.65 3.44 -15.27
C LEU A 41 3.46 1.95 -14.91
N PRO A 42 3.32 1.61 -13.61
CA PRO A 42 3.15 0.23 -13.19
C PRO A 42 1.73 -0.28 -13.50
N THR A 43 1.58 -1.60 -13.56
CA THR A 43 0.27 -2.26 -13.49
C THR A 43 -0.01 -2.68 -12.05
N ALA A 44 -1.07 -2.15 -11.45
CA ALA A 44 -1.54 -2.63 -10.15
C ALA A 44 -2.33 -3.93 -10.31
N ILE A 45 -2.09 -4.88 -9.43
CA ILE A 45 -2.86 -6.14 -9.34
C ILE A 45 -3.69 -6.11 -8.07
N ILE A 46 -4.95 -6.49 -8.19
CA ILE A 46 -5.90 -6.69 -7.10
C ILE A 46 -6.18 -8.19 -7.02
N ASP A 47 -6.00 -8.80 -5.85
CA ASP A 47 -6.34 -10.20 -5.64
C ASP A 47 -7.85 -10.42 -5.87
N THR A 48 -8.19 -11.47 -6.62
CA THR A 48 -9.59 -11.78 -6.95
C THR A 48 -10.44 -12.22 -5.75
N ARG A 49 -9.81 -12.58 -4.62
CA ARG A 49 -10.51 -13.02 -3.40
C ARG A 49 -10.80 -11.86 -2.45
N GLU A 50 -10.19 -10.69 -2.63
CA GLU A 50 -10.49 -9.49 -1.84
C GLU A 50 -11.94 -9.07 -2.08
N GLN A 51 -12.76 -9.12 -1.02
CA GLN A 51 -14.20 -8.90 -1.13
C GLN A 51 -14.57 -7.42 -1.23
N ASN A 52 -13.75 -6.52 -0.65
CA ASN A 52 -14.02 -5.09 -0.65
C ASN A 52 -12.79 -4.29 -1.11
N PRO A 53 -12.38 -4.44 -2.38
CA PRO A 53 -11.17 -3.81 -2.88
C PRO A 53 -11.32 -2.29 -2.95
N PHE A 54 -10.24 -1.56 -2.63
CA PHE A 54 -10.23 -0.11 -2.80
C PHE A 54 -10.35 0.30 -4.27
N SER A 55 -11.10 1.38 -4.51
CA SER A 55 -11.23 1.97 -5.85
C SER A 55 -10.01 2.83 -6.21
N PHE A 56 -9.42 2.53 -7.37
CA PHE A 56 -8.30 3.28 -7.93
C PHE A 56 -8.73 4.43 -8.85
N ARG A 57 -10.03 4.68 -9.03
CA ARG A 57 -10.57 5.66 -10.01
C ARG A 57 -10.04 7.08 -9.85
N ARG A 58 -9.67 7.48 -8.62
CA ARG A 58 -9.13 8.82 -8.30
C ARG A 58 -7.65 8.99 -8.66
N PHE A 59 -6.92 7.93 -8.96
CA PHE A 59 -5.49 7.96 -9.29
C PHE A 59 -5.25 7.93 -10.80
N LYS A 60 -5.88 8.86 -11.53
CA LYS A 60 -5.76 8.94 -12.99
C LYS A 60 -4.31 9.19 -13.41
N GLY A 61 -3.78 8.36 -14.32
CA GLY A 61 -2.40 8.48 -14.82
C GLY A 61 -1.32 7.97 -13.87
N TRP A 62 -1.68 7.32 -12.75
CA TRP A 62 -0.72 6.73 -11.82
C TRP A 62 -0.31 5.29 -12.19
N PHE A 63 -1.19 4.60 -12.92
CA PHE A 63 -1.01 3.22 -13.33
C PHE A 63 -1.24 3.11 -14.84
N ALA A 64 -0.49 2.23 -15.50
CA ALA A 64 -0.77 1.86 -16.88
C ALA A 64 -2.09 1.07 -16.97
N LYS A 65 -2.31 0.20 -15.98
CA LYS A 65 -3.49 -0.66 -15.88
C LYS A 65 -3.75 -1.03 -14.41
N VAL A 66 -5.01 -1.36 -14.12
CA VAL A 66 -5.41 -2.07 -12.89
C VAL A 66 -6.00 -3.41 -13.33
N GLU A 67 -5.47 -4.51 -12.79
CA GLU A 67 -5.85 -5.86 -13.15
C GLU A 67 -6.35 -6.65 -11.94
N HIS A 68 -7.37 -7.49 -12.13
CA HIS A 68 -7.82 -8.45 -11.12
C HIS A 68 -7.27 -9.82 -11.45
N ARG A 69 -6.46 -10.39 -10.55
CA ARG A 69 -5.85 -11.71 -10.72
C ARG A 69 -5.53 -12.31 -9.36
N ALA A 70 -5.62 -13.64 -9.22
CA ALA A 70 -5.20 -14.32 -8.00
C ALA A 70 -3.69 -14.08 -7.74
N LEU A 71 -3.36 -13.64 -6.53
CA LEU A 71 -2.02 -13.47 -6.00
C LEU A 71 -1.65 -14.65 -5.10
N ALA A 72 -0.37 -15.01 -5.06
CA ALA A 72 0.12 -16.03 -4.14
C ALA A 72 0.02 -15.56 -2.67
N LEU A 73 0.13 -14.24 -2.46
CA LEU A 73 0.13 -13.58 -1.16
C LEU A 73 -0.33 -12.12 -1.30
N GLY A 74 -1.04 -11.62 -0.28
CA GLY A 74 -1.55 -10.26 -0.24
C GLY A 74 -2.82 -10.02 -1.06
N ASP A 75 -3.35 -8.81 -0.94
CA ASP A 75 -4.57 -8.36 -1.60
C ASP A 75 -4.25 -7.40 -2.76
N TYR A 76 -3.07 -6.77 -2.74
CA TYR A 76 -2.56 -5.99 -3.86
C TYR A 76 -1.07 -6.22 -4.10
N SER A 77 -0.66 -6.00 -5.34
CA SER A 77 0.74 -6.02 -5.74
C SER A 77 0.96 -5.22 -7.04
N ILE A 78 2.20 -5.21 -7.54
CA ILE A 78 2.59 -4.65 -8.84
C ILE A 78 3.03 -5.79 -9.75
N GLN A 79 2.56 -5.78 -11.00
CA GLN A 79 2.89 -6.82 -11.97
C GLN A 79 4.41 -6.95 -12.17
N GLY A 80 4.93 -8.17 -12.03
CA GLY A 80 6.36 -8.48 -12.14
C GLY A 80 7.18 -8.15 -10.89
N MET A 81 6.53 -7.71 -9.80
CA MET A 81 7.15 -7.36 -8.53
C MET A 81 6.43 -8.03 -7.35
N GLU A 82 5.72 -9.13 -7.60
CA GLU A 82 4.84 -9.79 -6.63
C GLU A 82 5.58 -10.29 -5.39
N ASP A 83 6.84 -10.70 -5.55
CA ASP A 83 7.70 -11.21 -4.47
C ASP A 83 8.40 -10.10 -3.68
N ILE A 84 8.33 -8.84 -4.12
CA ILE A 84 9.02 -7.70 -3.49
C ILE A 84 8.07 -6.58 -3.05
N CYS A 85 6.85 -6.55 -3.57
CA CYS A 85 5.85 -5.55 -3.25
C CYS A 85 4.51 -6.24 -3.02
N THR A 86 4.18 -6.49 -1.75
CA THR A 86 2.90 -7.07 -1.36
C THR A 86 2.20 -6.13 -0.39
N VAL A 87 0.91 -5.89 -0.62
CA VAL A 87 0.07 -5.09 0.27
C VAL A 87 -1.12 -5.93 0.71
N GLU A 88 -1.40 -5.92 2.01
CA GLU A 88 -2.55 -6.56 2.63
C GLU A 88 -3.55 -5.49 3.07
N ARG A 89 -4.82 -5.65 2.71
CA ARG A 89 -5.92 -4.84 3.21
C ARG A 89 -6.34 -5.35 4.59
N LYS A 90 -6.47 -4.42 5.53
CA LYS A 90 -6.95 -4.73 6.89
C LYS A 90 -7.92 -3.65 7.31
N ASP A 91 -9.13 -4.02 7.71
CA ASP A 91 -10.00 -3.08 8.40
C ASP A 91 -9.63 -2.97 9.89
N LEU A 92 -10.26 -2.05 10.60
CA LEU A 92 -9.93 -1.78 12.00
C LEU A 92 -10.25 -2.97 12.91
N ALA A 93 -11.38 -3.66 12.69
CA ALA A 93 -11.78 -4.79 13.52
C ALA A 93 -10.81 -5.96 13.33
N ASP A 94 -10.49 -6.30 12.08
CA ASP A 94 -9.53 -7.34 11.74
C ASP A 94 -8.13 -7.02 12.25
N LEU A 95 -7.74 -5.74 12.24
CA LEU A 95 -6.47 -5.28 12.81
C LEU A 95 -6.42 -5.53 14.32
N ILE A 96 -7.47 -5.13 15.06
CA ILE A 96 -7.55 -5.34 16.52
C ILE A 96 -7.53 -6.85 16.83
N CYS A 97 -8.30 -7.65 16.11
CA CYS A 97 -8.30 -9.12 16.24
C CYS A 97 -6.91 -9.72 15.98
N SER A 98 -6.14 -9.15 15.06
CA SER A 98 -4.79 -9.60 14.73
C SER A 98 -3.74 -9.30 15.79
N PHE A 99 -4.02 -8.37 16.70
CA PHE A 99 -3.16 -8.12 17.87
C PHE A 99 -3.61 -8.86 19.13
N THR A 100 -4.80 -9.47 19.09
CA THR A 100 -5.41 -10.17 20.22
C THR A 100 -5.57 -11.66 19.87
N THR A 101 -6.76 -12.09 19.48
CA THR A 101 -7.13 -13.50 19.31
C THR A 101 -6.38 -14.19 18.17
N ASN A 102 -6.12 -13.49 17.07
CA ASN A 102 -5.55 -14.07 15.84
C ASN A 102 -4.06 -13.74 15.64
N ARG A 103 -3.36 -13.36 16.72
CA ARG A 103 -1.97 -12.89 16.65
C ARG A 103 -1.00 -13.89 16.03
N ALA A 104 -1.09 -15.16 16.39
CA ALA A 104 -0.19 -16.18 15.85
C ALA A 104 -0.33 -16.33 14.32
N VAL A 105 -1.57 -16.32 13.82
CA VAL A 105 -1.88 -16.38 12.39
C VAL A 105 -1.36 -15.13 11.68
N PHE A 106 -1.55 -13.95 12.29
CA PHE A 106 -1.06 -12.69 11.74
C PHE A 106 0.46 -12.67 11.58
N ILE A 107 1.20 -13.05 12.62
CA ILE A 107 2.68 -13.12 12.58
C ILE A 107 3.15 -14.11 11.51
N LYS A 108 2.53 -15.30 11.43
CA LYS A 108 2.87 -16.29 10.39
C LYS A 108 2.64 -15.74 8.98
N ARG A 109 1.60 -14.94 8.78
CA ARG A 109 1.34 -14.28 7.48
C ARG A 109 2.40 -13.21 7.18
N LEU A 110 2.78 -12.38 8.15
CA LEU A 110 3.85 -11.39 7.99
C LEU A 110 5.18 -12.04 7.61
N HIS A 111 5.55 -13.17 8.20
CA HIS A 111 6.77 -13.90 7.81
C HIS A 111 6.75 -14.43 6.38
N ARG A 112 5.58 -14.61 5.76
CA ARG A 112 5.50 -14.99 4.34
C ARG A 112 5.70 -13.78 3.42
N MET A 113 5.48 -12.57 3.92
CA MET A 113 5.58 -11.32 3.17
C MET A 113 6.97 -10.66 3.27
N ALA A 114 7.82 -11.13 4.19
CA ALA A 114 9.16 -10.62 4.46
C ALA A 114 10.22 -11.47 3.75
#